data_AF-A0A0J1B3U3-F1
#
_entry.id   AF-A0A0J1B3U3-F1
#
_cell.length_a   1.000
_cell.length_b   1.000
_cell.length_c   1.000
_cell.angle_alpha   90.00
_cell.angle_beta   90.00
_cell.angle_gamma   90.00
#
_symmetry.space_group_name_H-M   'P 1'
#
loop_
_entity.id
_entity.type
_entity.pdbx_description
1 polymer ?
#
loop_
_entity_poly.entity_id
_entity_poly.type
_entity_poly.pdbx_seq_one_letter_code
_entity_poly.pdbx_strand_id
1 'polypeptide(L)'
;MEGEGEGKEEGRVGKEVSKDKSKKKKTPGIVYISRLPPGMTPHKVRHLMAKWGEVGRVYAQRRDAATGYNPDHHKKKERHRSADFTEAWVEFMDKSVAKTVAPMLNAQVIGGKKGDRWRDDIWTMQYLSGYKWEMLGEQVAYERQVHQSRLRAELARSKTEQNEYLKNVELARVLKKREERAAQQPPTETENAGKESKGKEGKGKRVYRQREVADRAHGLAAKGMDDVLGSLF
;
A
#
# COMPACT_ATOMS: atom_id res chain seq x y z
N MET A 1 80.36 -11.72 -44.96
CA MET A 1 80.25 -12.73 -43.90
C MET A 1 80.33 -11.96 -42.59
N GLU A 2 79.19 -11.44 -42.13
CA GLU A 2 78.23 -12.15 -41.26
C GLU A 2 78.84 -12.22 -39.85
N GLY A 3 78.48 -11.29 -38.97
CA GLY A 3 77.44 -11.51 -37.93
C GLY A 3 78.20 -11.73 -36.60
N GLU A 4 77.75 -11.36 -35.40
CA GLU A 4 76.42 -11.07 -34.88
C GLU A 4 76.61 -10.19 -33.63
N GLY A 5 75.69 -9.26 -33.41
CA GLY A 5 75.67 -8.41 -32.23
C GLY A 5 75.08 -9.14 -31.02
N GLU A 6 75.74 -9.02 -29.87
CA GLU A 6 75.19 -9.41 -28.58
C GLU A 6 74.05 -8.47 -28.20
N GLY A 7 72.85 -9.03 -28.14
CA GLY A 7 71.67 -8.36 -27.62
C GLY A 7 70.94 -9.24 -26.61
N LYS A 8 70.55 -8.57 -25.52
CA LYS A 8 69.39 -8.85 -24.64
C LYS A 8 69.55 -9.94 -23.58
N GLU A 9 69.49 -9.51 -22.32
CA GLU A 9 68.43 -9.97 -21.41
C GLU A 9 68.23 -8.97 -20.25
N GLU A 10 67.29 -8.05 -20.42
CA GLU A 10 66.65 -7.38 -19.27
C GLU A 10 65.21 -7.88 -19.18
N GLY A 11 64.95 -8.68 -18.16
CA GLY A 11 63.63 -9.22 -17.84
C GLY A 11 62.65 -8.12 -17.48
N ARG A 12 61.70 -7.83 -18.38
CA ARG A 12 60.49 -7.08 -18.04
C ARG A 12 59.53 -8.00 -17.29
N VAL A 13 59.53 -7.88 -15.97
CA VAL A 13 58.46 -8.41 -15.10
C VAL A 13 57.18 -7.67 -15.45
N GLY A 14 56.34 -8.32 -16.27
CA GLY A 14 55.01 -7.86 -16.61
C GLY A 14 54.11 -7.89 -15.38
N LYS A 15 53.79 -6.71 -14.85
CA LYS A 15 52.78 -6.52 -13.80
C LYS A 15 51.41 -6.85 -14.41
N GLU A 16 50.91 -8.06 -14.19
CA GLU A 16 49.52 -8.42 -14.51
C GLU A 16 48.59 -7.51 -13.71
N VAL A 17 48.04 -6.50 -14.39
CA VAL A 17 46.96 -5.67 -13.84
C VAL A 17 45.68 -6.48 -13.96
N SER A 18 45.41 -7.30 -12.94
CA SER A 18 44.10 -7.92 -12.72
C SER A 18 43.06 -6.81 -12.64
N LYS A 19 42.37 -6.61 -13.76
CA LYS A 19 41.36 -5.57 -13.98
C LYS A 19 40.06 -6.01 -13.31
N ASP A 20 40.05 -5.99 -11.98
CA ASP A 20 38.87 -6.22 -11.17
C ASP A 20 37.94 -5.00 -11.34
N LYS A 21 37.17 -5.00 -12.43
CA LYS A 21 36.10 -4.04 -12.64
C LYS A 21 35.10 -4.26 -11.52
N SER A 22 35.11 -3.37 -10.54
CA SER A 22 34.09 -3.25 -9.51
C SER A 22 32.72 -3.50 -10.13
N LYS A 23 32.13 -4.67 -9.84
CA LYS A 23 30.84 -5.09 -10.39
C LYS A 23 29.81 -4.10 -9.87
N LYS A 24 29.52 -3.04 -10.65
CA LYS A 24 28.42 -2.12 -10.38
C LYS A 24 27.19 -2.97 -10.07
N LYS A 25 26.58 -2.74 -8.91
CA LYS A 25 25.40 -3.49 -8.47
C LYS A 25 24.39 -3.49 -9.60
N LYS A 26 24.04 -4.68 -10.09
CA LYS A 26 23.06 -4.83 -11.16
C LYS A 26 21.73 -4.31 -10.64
N THR A 27 21.09 -3.47 -11.44
CA THR A 27 19.77 -2.94 -11.10
C THR A 27 18.74 -3.81 -11.78
N PRO A 28 17.73 -4.32 -11.05
CA PRO A 28 16.70 -5.15 -11.66
C PRO A 28 15.85 -4.33 -12.62
N GLY A 29 15.30 -5.00 -13.62
CA GLY A 29 14.40 -4.41 -14.61
C GLY A 29 13.18 -5.27 -14.83
N ILE A 30 12.02 -4.65 -15.05
CA ILE A 30 10.74 -5.34 -15.19
C ILE A 30 10.28 -5.30 -16.64
N VAL A 31 9.84 -6.45 -17.13
CA VAL A 31 9.18 -6.62 -18.41
C VAL A 31 7.71 -6.95 -18.16
N TYR A 32 6.84 -6.16 -18.77
CA TYR A 32 5.40 -6.37 -18.79
C TYR A 32 5.03 -7.22 -20.00
N ILE A 33 4.21 -8.24 -19.78
CA ILE A 33 3.65 -9.12 -20.80
C ILE A 33 2.14 -8.89 -20.79
N SER A 34 1.62 -8.30 -21.88
CA SER A 34 0.21 -7.89 -21.97
C SER A 34 -0.74 -9.06 -22.20
N ARG A 35 -0.27 -10.16 -22.80
CA ARG A 35 -1.10 -11.31 -23.16
C ARG A 35 -0.36 -12.59 -22.82
N LEU A 36 -0.93 -13.35 -21.89
CA LEU A 36 -0.54 -14.73 -21.65
C LEU A 36 -1.53 -15.70 -22.32
N PRO A 37 -1.03 -16.74 -23.01
CA PRO A 37 -1.89 -17.79 -23.52
C PRO A 37 -2.65 -18.54 -22.41
N PRO A 38 -3.85 -19.07 -22.71
CA PRO A 38 -4.64 -19.80 -21.72
C PRO A 38 -3.89 -21.04 -21.19
N GLY A 39 -3.92 -21.22 -19.88
CA GLY A 39 -3.22 -22.29 -19.17
C GLY A 39 -1.69 -22.13 -19.03
N MET A 40 -1.09 -21.04 -19.54
CA MET A 40 0.33 -20.77 -19.32
C MET A 40 0.56 -20.30 -17.87
N THR A 41 1.34 -21.05 -17.10
CA THR A 41 1.65 -20.71 -15.71
C THR A 41 2.82 -19.72 -15.60
N PRO A 42 2.87 -18.89 -14.54
CA PRO A 42 4.01 -18.00 -14.28
C PRO A 42 5.35 -18.74 -14.23
N HIS A 43 5.33 -19.99 -13.74
CA HIS A 43 6.50 -20.84 -13.69
C HIS A 43 7.03 -21.19 -15.09
N LYS A 44 6.13 -21.46 -16.05
CA LYS A 44 6.52 -21.72 -17.44
C LYS A 44 7.09 -20.45 -18.09
N VAL A 45 6.48 -19.28 -17.84
CA VAL A 45 7.01 -17.99 -18.30
C VAL A 45 8.43 -17.78 -17.76
N ARG A 46 8.65 -18.01 -16.46
CA ARG A 46 9.99 -17.93 -15.86
C ARG A 46 11.00 -18.84 -16.56
N HIS A 47 10.62 -20.09 -16.82
CA HIS A 47 11.49 -21.05 -17.49
C HIS A 47 11.84 -20.64 -18.93
N LEU A 48 10.88 -20.11 -19.68
CA LEU A 48 11.14 -19.58 -21.02
C LEU A 48 12.08 -18.37 -20.95
N MET A 49 11.78 -17.43 -20.04
CA MET A 49 12.53 -16.19 -19.86
C MET A 49 13.96 -16.40 -19.34
N ALA A 50 14.19 -17.48 -18.58
CA ALA A 50 15.50 -17.85 -18.07
C ALA A 50 16.56 -18.12 -19.16
N LYS A 51 16.14 -18.36 -20.41
CA LYS A 51 17.06 -18.57 -21.54
C LYS A 51 17.84 -17.31 -21.93
N TRP A 52 17.27 -16.13 -21.69
CA TRP A 52 17.88 -14.86 -22.08
C TRP A 52 18.60 -14.16 -20.92
N GLY A 53 18.28 -14.52 -19.68
CA GLY A 53 18.98 -14.01 -18.50
C GLY A 53 18.41 -14.51 -17.19
N GLU A 54 19.03 -14.08 -16.10
CA GLU A 54 18.61 -14.46 -14.75
C GLU A 54 17.30 -13.77 -14.37
N VAL A 55 16.26 -14.58 -14.18
CA VAL A 55 14.91 -14.14 -13.79
C VAL A 55 14.74 -14.27 -12.28
N GLY A 56 14.35 -13.16 -11.65
CA GLY A 56 13.96 -13.10 -10.25
C GLY A 56 12.49 -13.46 -10.08
N ARG A 57 11.69 -12.47 -9.69
CA ARG A 57 10.26 -12.66 -9.41
C ARG A 57 9.41 -12.62 -10.68
N VAL A 58 8.34 -13.41 -10.67
CA VAL A 58 7.32 -13.42 -11.73
C VAL A 58 5.95 -13.38 -11.09
N TYR A 59 5.13 -12.45 -11.56
CA TYR A 59 3.75 -12.28 -11.14
C TYR A 59 2.89 -12.37 -12.38
N ALA A 60 1.76 -13.08 -12.29
CA ALA A 60 0.77 -13.06 -13.34
C ALA A 60 -0.60 -12.82 -12.75
N GLN A 61 -1.33 -11.89 -13.36
CA GLN A 61 -2.68 -11.56 -12.99
C GLN A 61 -3.60 -12.67 -13.49
N ARG A 62 -4.31 -13.33 -12.57
CA ARG A 62 -5.37 -14.27 -12.93
C ARG A 62 -6.53 -13.50 -13.55
N ARG A 63 -7.11 -14.02 -14.63
CA ARG A 63 -8.32 -13.49 -15.28
C ARG A 63 -9.49 -13.36 -14.31
N ASP A 64 -9.59 -14.29 -13.34
CA ASP A 64 -10.65 -14.31 -12.33
C ASP A 64 -10.37 -13.48 -11.07
N ALA A 65 -9.22 -12.79 -10.97
CA ALA A 65 -8.96 -11.94 -9.81
C ALA A 65 -9.77 -10.64 -9.90
N ALA A 66 -10.15 -10.06 -8.75
CA ALA A 66 -11.01 -8.87 -8.68
C ALA A 66 -10.53 -7.63 -9.46
N THR A 67 -9.25 -7.60 -9.85
CA THR A 67 -8.65 -6.54 -10.68
C THR A 67 -8.64 -6.88 -12.18
N GLY A 68 -8.86 -8.13 -12.57
CA GLY A 68 -8.92 -8.57 -13.95
C GLY A 68 -10.32 -8.35 -14.54
N TYR A 69 -10.38 -7.81 -15.76
CA TYR A 69 -11.63 -7.72 -16.52
C TYR A 69 -12.12 -9.15 -16.84
N ASN A 70 -13.20 -9.57 -16.18
CA ASN A 70 -13.79 -10.89 -16.39
C ASN A 70 -15.20 -10.75 -17.00
N PRO A 71 -15.33 -10.74 -18.34
CA PRO A 71 -16.63 -10.62 -19.00
C PRO A 71 -17.55 -11.84 -18.77
N ASP A 72 -17.01 -12.93 -18.22
CA ASP A 72 -17.70 -14.20 -17.98
C ASP A 72 -18.05 -14.45 -16.50
N HIS A 73 -18.18 -13.39 -15.69
CA HIS A 73 -18.49 -13.50 -14.24
C HIS A 73 -19.83 -14.22 -13.94
N HIS A 74 -20.67 -14.43 -14.96
CA HIS A 74 -21.95 -15.15 -14.89
C HIS A 74 -21.88 -16.64 -15.27
N LYS A 75 -20.74 -17.18 -15.72
CA LYS A 75 -20.62 -18.61 -16.07
C LYS A 75 -20.29 -19.44 -14.83
N LYS A 76 -21.03 -20.55 -14.64
CA LYS A 76 -20.81 -21.53 -13.56
C LYS A 76 -19.33 -21.92 -13.49
N LYS A 77 -18.73 -21.84 -12.29
CA LYS A 77 -17.37 -22.31 -12.03
C LYS A 77 -17.27 -23.80 -12.37
N GLU A 78 -16.65 -24.09 -13.51
CA GLU A 78 -16.38 -25.44 -13.95
C GLU A 78 -15.28 -26.05 -13.09
N ARG A 79 -15.45 -27.32 -12.69
CA ARG A 79 -14.60 -28.03 -11.70
C ARG A 79 -13.13 -28.17 -12.12
N HIS A 80 -12.81 -27.95 -13.40
CA HIS A 80 -11.46 -28.05 -13.98
C HIS A 80 -11.09 -26.83 -14.84
N ARG A 81 -11.46 -25.61 -14.44
CA ARG A 81 -11.02 -24.42 -15.17
C ARG A 81 -9.49 -24.25 -15.02
N SER A 82 -8.76 -24.30 -16.13
CA SER A 82 -7.33 -23.99 -16.12
C SER A 82 -7.14 -22.58 -15.59
N ALA A 83 -6.07 -22.36 -14.81
CA ALA A 83 -5.74 -21.03 -14.33
C ALA A 83 -5.42 -20.13 -15.54
N ASP A 84 -6.39 -19.32 -15.92
CA ASP A 84 -6.24 -18.34 -16.98
C ASP A 84 -5.57 -17.10 -16.41
N PHE A 85 -4.43 -16.73 -16.98
CA PHE A 85 -3.72 -15.49 -16.67
C PHE A 85 -3.89 -14.54 -17.85
N THR A 86 -4.12 -13.26 -17.56
CA THR A 86 -4.27 -12.23 -18.61
C THR A 86 -2.92 -11.59 -18.91
N GLU A 87 -2.24 -11.16 -17.84
CA GLU A 87 -1.06 -10.32 -17.89
C GLU A 87 0.02 -10.87 -16.96
N ALA A 88 1.28 -10.57 -17.24
CA ALA A 88 2.40 -10.93 -16.40
C ALA A 88 3.46 -9.85 -16.30
N TRP A 89 4.18 -9.86 -15.19
CA TRP A 89 5.34 -9.03 -14.92
C TRP A 89 6.51 -9.93 -14.55
N VAL A 90 7.60 -9.78 -15.27
CA VAL A 90 8.81 -10.58 -15.13
C VAL A 90 9.95 -9.65 -14.71
N GLU A 91 10.56 -9.94 -13.58
CA GLU A 91 11.75 -9.22 -13.10
C GLU A 91 13.01 -9.94 -13.57
N PHE A 92 13.85 -9.23 -14.31
CA PHE A 92 15.21 -9.64 -14.60
C PHE A 92 16.17 -9.00 -13.59
N MET A 93 17.19 -9.74 -13.16
CA MET A 93 18.22 -9.21 -12.25
C MET A 93 19.03 -8.07 -12.87
N ASP A 94 19.10 -8.01 -14.20
CA ASP A 94 19.78 -6.96 -14.95
C ASP A 94 18.82 -6.26 -15.92
N LYS A 95 18.61 -4.96 -15.69
CA LYS A 95 17.75 -4.13 -16.57
C LYS A 95 18.28 -4.02 -18.00
N SER A 96 19.58 -4.21 -18.24
CA SER A 96 20.13 -4.19 -19.61
C SER A 96 19.61 -5.37 -20.43
N VAL A 97 19.50 -6.54 -19.80
CA VAL A 97 18.88 -7.72 -20.39
C VAL A 97 17.40 -7.46 -20.65
N ALA A 98 16.67 -6.93 -19.67
CA ALA A 98 15.25 -6.60 -19.83
C ALA A 98 14.99 -5.62 -21.00
N LYS A 99 15.82 -4.58 -21.14
CA LYS A 99 15.75 -3.60 -22.23
C LYS A 99 15.99 -4.21 -23.61
N THR A 100 16.81 -5.25 -23.69
CA THR A 100 17.15 -5.94 -24.95
C THR A 100 16.10 -6.99 -25.29
N VAL A 101 15.68 -7.77 -24.29
CA VAL A 101 14.72 -8.87 -24.42
C VAL A 101 13.34 -8.37 -24.81
N ALA A 102 12.85 -7.29 -24.20
CA ALA A 102 11.50 -6.79 -24.49
C ALA A 102 11.28 -6.50 -25.98
N PRO A 103 12.06 -5.64 -26.67
CA PRO A 103 11.88 -5.40 -28.10
C PRO A 103 12.24 -6.61 -28.97
N MET A 104 13.22 -7.43 -28.55
CA MET A 104 13.66 -8.61 -29.31
C MET A 104 12.59 -9.69 -29.39
N LEU A 105 11.87 -9.94 -28.29
CA LEU A 105 10.84 -10.98 -28.23
C LEU A 105 9.44 -10.43 -28.53
N ASN A 106 9.24 -9.11 -28.50
CA ASN A 106 7.95 -8.54 -28.87
C ASN A 106 7.60 -8.90 -30.32
N ALA A 107 6.36 -9.31 -30.55
CA ALA A 107 5.86 -9.83 -31.82
C ALA A 107 6.57 -11.11 -32.34
N GLN A 108 7.37 -11.79 -31.52
CA GLN A 108 7.91 -13.11 -31.86
C GLN A 108 6.99 -14.22 -31.37
N VAL A 109 6.96 -15.33 -32.11
CA VAL A 109 6.28 -16.54 -31.65
C VAL A 109 7.00 -17.12 -30.43
N ILE A 110 6.24 -17.68 -29.48
CA ILE A 110 6.81 -18.34 -28.30
C ILE A 110 7.70 -19.51 -28.72
N GLY A 111 7.30 -20.23 -29.77
CA GLY A 111 8.02 -21.36 -30.33
C GLY A 111 7.97 -22.60 -29.42
N GLY A 112 8.83 -23.57 -29.69
CA GLY A 112 8.92 -24.81 -28.89
C GLY A 112 9.04 -26.08 -29.74
N LYS A 113 8.78 -27.23 -29.12
CA LYS A 113 8.77 -28.57 -29.76
C LYS A 113 7.45 -28.85 -30.46
N LYS A 114 7.44 -29.70 -31.50
CA LYS A 114 6.23 -29.97 -32.31
C LYS A 114 5.17 -30.58 -31.38
N GLY A 115 3.99 -29.96 -31.31
CA GLY A 115 2.92 -30.32 -30.36
C GLY A 115 2.90 -29.53 -29.04
N ASP A 116 3.81 -28.58 -28.81
CA ASP A 116 3.71 -27.68 -27.66
C ASP A 116 2.49 -26.76 -27.81
N ARG A 117 1.71 -26.59 -26.73
CA ARG A 117 0.37 -25.95 -26.77
C ARG A 117 0.41 -24.50 -27.23
N TRP A 118 1.50 -23.80 -26.91
CA TRP A 118 1.63 -22.35 -27.11
C TRP A 118 2.63 -21.98 -28.19
N ARG A 119 2.95 -22.91 -29.10
CA ARG A 119 3.96 -22.71 -30.15
C ARG A 119 3.69 -21.47 -30.99
N ASP A 120 2.46 -21.37 -31.48
CA ASP A 120 2.04 -20.39 -32.50
C ASP A 120 1.53 -19.09 -31.85
N ASP A 121 1.49 -19.04 -30.52
CA ASP A 121 1.18 -17.82 -29.79
C ASP A 121 2.32 -16.81 -29.93
N ILE A 122 1.95 -15.53 -29.88
CA ILE A 122 2.86 -14.40 -30.08
C ILE A 122 3.09 -13.70 -28.74
N TRP A 123 4.35 -13.41 -28.44
CA TRP A 123 4.70 -12.57 -27.32
C TRP A 123 4.33 -11.11 -27.58
N THR A 124 3.60 -10.51 -26.64
CA THR A 124 3.35 -9.06 -26.60
C THR A 124 3.90 -8.51 -25.30
N MET A 125 5.06 -7.84 -25.36
CA MET A 125 5.76 -7.40 -24.16
C MET A 125 6.42 -6.03 -24.31
N GLN A 126 6.57 -5.34 -23.18
CA GLN A 126 7.16 -4.01 -23.09
C GLN A 126 8.05 -3.91 -21.85
N TYR A 127 9.22 -3.27 -22.01
CA TYR A 127 10.08 -2.93 -20.87
C TYR A 127 9.53 -1.71 -20.13
N LEU A 128 9.44 -1.79 -18.81
CA LEU A 128 9.00 -0.70 -17.95
C LEU A 128 10.21 0.02 -17.35
N SER A 129 10.55 1.20 -17.88
CA SER A 129 11.66 2.01 -17.36
C SER A 129 11.34 2.64 -16.01
N GLY A 130 12.24 2.50 -15.04
CA GLY A 130 12.08 3.11 -13.70
C GLY A 130 11.07 2.40 -12.80
N TYR A 131 10.42 1.35 -13.30
CA TYR A 131 9.44 0.59 -12.54
C TYR A 131 10.12 -0.39 -11.61
N LYS A 132 9.74 -0.36 -10.33
CA LYS A 132 10.23 -1.28 -9.29
C LYS A 132 9.17 -2.33 -8.98
N TRP A 133 9.60 -3.51 -8.54
CA TRP A 133 8.69 -4.61 -8.23
C TRP A 133 7.68 -4.26 -7.14
N GLU A 134 8.13 -3.46 -6.16
CA GLU A 134 7.32 -2.98 -5.04
C GLU A 134 6.10 -2.18 -5.52
N MET A 135 6.23 -1.47 -6.65
CA MET A 135 5.16 -0.64 -7.22
C MET A 135 4.05 -1.46 -7.90
N LEU A 136 4.28 -2.75 -8.16
CA LEU A 136 3.32 -3.61 -8.86
C LEU A 136 1.99 -3.74 -8.11
N GLY A 137 2.08 -3.88 -6.80
CA GLY A 137 0.90 -3.95 -5.92
C GLY A 137 0.47 -2.60 -5.37
N GLU A 138 1.36 -1.60 -5.39
CA GLU A 138 1.14 -0.33 -4.71
C GLU A 138 -0.06 0.43 -5.27
N GLN A 139 -0.20 0.51 -6.60
CA GLN A 139 -1.33 1.22 -7.21
C GLN A 139 -2.67 0.54 -6.91
N VAL A 140 -2.74 -0.79 -7.05
CA VAL A 140 -3.96 -1.56 -6.74
C VAL A 140 -4.28 -1.50 -5.24
N ALA A 141 -3.26 -1.57 -4.38
CA ALA A 141 -3.44 -1.46 -2.93
C ALA A 141 -3.89 -0.05 -2.54
N TYR A 142 -3.33 0.99 -3.16
CA TYR A 142 -3.70 2.38 -2.94
C TYR A 142 -5.14 2.65 -3.33
N GLU A 143 -5.57 2.24 -4.53
CA GLU A 143 -6.96 2.38 -4.97
C GLU A 143 -7.94 1.65 -4.02
N ARG A 144 -7.60 0.41 -3.62
CA ARG A 144 -8.39 -0.34 -2.65
C ARG A 144 -8.44 0.34 -1.28
N GLN A 145 -7.32 0.90 -0.82
CA GLN A 145 -7.25 1.59 0.46
C GLN A 145 -8.07 2.89 0.43
N VAL A 146 -7.98 3.68 -0.65
CA VAL A 146 -8.79 4.89 -0.85
C VAL A 146 -10.27 4.54 -0.87
N HIS A 147 -10.67 3.51 -1.62
CA HIS A 147 -12.06 3.07 -1.68
C HIS A 147 -12.56 2.57 -0.32
N GLN A 148 -11.80 1.72 0.37
CA GLN A 148 -12.16 1.25 1.71
C GLN A 148 -12.22 2.40 2.73
N SER A 149 -11.33 3.38 2.63
CA SER A 149 -11.34 4.56 3.50
C SER A 149 -12.63 5.38 3.32
N ARG A 150 -13.04 5.62 2.06
CA ARG A 150 -14.31 6.30 1.74
C ARG A 150 -15.50 5.54 2.29
N LEU A 151 -15.60 4.24 2.03
CA LEU A 151 -16.69 3.41 2.57
C LEU A 151 -16.73 3.41 4.10
N ARG A 152 -15.57 3.35 4.77
CA ARG A 152 -15.50 3.44 6.24
C ARG A 152 -15.97 4.79 6.75
N ALA A 153 -15.63 5.88 6.08
CA ALA A 153 -16.08 7.22 6.44
C ALA A 153 -17.59 7.38 6.28
N GLU A 154 -18.16 6.87 5.18
CA GLU A 154 -19.62 6.86 4.95
C GLU A 154 -20.36 6.04 6.01
N LEU A 155 -19.86 4.84 6.32
CA LEU A 155 -20.42 4.01 7.39
C LEU A 155 -20.31 4.67 8.77
N ALA A 156 -19.19 5.34 9.06
CA ALA A 156 -19.00 6.06 10.31
C ALA A 156 -20.01 7.21 10.44
N ARG A 157 -20.18 8.00 9.38
CA ARG A 157 -21.16 9.10 9.32
C ARG A 157 -22.60 8.60 9.51
N SER A 158 -22.98 7.53 8.81
CA SER A 158 -24.31 6.95 8.97
C SER A 158 -24.54 6.42 10.39
N LYS A 159 -23.53 5.78 11.00
CA LYS A 159 -23.61 5.31 12.39
C LYS A 159 -23.74 6.45 13.39
N THR A 160 -23.03 7.58 13.21
CA THR A 160 -23.18 8.74 14.09
C THR A 160 -24.58 9.33 13.98
N GLU A 161 -25.08 9.53 12.76
CA GLU A 161 -26.44 10.05 12.52
C GLU A 161 -27.52 9.11 13.11
N GLN A 162 -27.37 7.79 12.96
CA GLN A 162 -28.28 6.80 13.56
C GLN A 162 -28.25 6.84 15.09
N ASN A 163 -27.05 6.90 15.69
CA ASN A 163 -26.91 6.96 17.13
C ASN A 163 -27.49 8.25 17.72
N GLU A 164 -27.33 9.38 17.02
CA GLU A 164 -27.94 10.66 17.38
C GLU A 164 -29.47 10.59 17.30
N TYR A 165 -30.01 10.00 16.23
CA TYR A 165 -31.44 9.78 16.09
C TYR A 165 -32.01 8.94 17.25
N LEU A 166 -31.37 7.81 17.60
CA LEU A 166 -31.79 6.96 18.71
C LEU A 166 -31.78 7.70 20.05
N LYS A 167 -30.74 8.50 20.32
CA LYS A 167 -30.67 9.36 21.52
C LYS A 167 -31.81 10.36 21.57
N ASN A 168 -32.10 11.04 20.45
CA ASN A 168 -33.15 12.04 20.39
C ASN A 168 -34.56 11.42 20.57
N VAL A 169 -34.79 10.23 20.03
CA VAL A 169 -36.03 9.47 20.25
C VAL A 169 -36.18 9.06 21.72
N GLU A 170 -35.11 8.60 22.37
CA GLU A 170 -35.13 8.25 23.79
C GLU A 170 -35.39 9.49 24.66
N LEU A 171 -34.72 10.61 24.39
CA LEU A 171 -34.96 11.89 25.06
C LEU A 171 -36.42 12.34 24.89
N ALA A 172 -36.97 12.28 23.68
CA ALA A 172 -38.36 12.62 23.43
C ALA A 172 -39.34 11.72 24.19
N ARG A 173 -39.08 10.40 24.28
CA ARG A 173 -39.88 9.46 25.09
C ARG A 173 -39.84 9.82 26.57
N VAL A 174 -38.66 10.16 27.10
CA VAL A 174 -38.48 10.54 28.51
C VAL A 174 -39.20 11.84 28.82
N LEU A 175 -39.10 12.85 27.94
CA LEU A 175 -39.78 14.14 28.08
C LEU A 175 -41.30 13.97 28.06
N LYS A 176 -41.85 13.23 27.09
CA LYS A 176 -43.30 12.92 27.04
C LYS A 176 -43.79 12.24 28.31
N LYS A 177 -43.07 11.23 28.80
CA LYS A 177 -43.41 10.54 30.07
C LYS A 177 -43.36 11.49 31.28
N ARG A 178 -42.48 12.49 31.27
CA ARG A 178 -42.39 13.50 32.33
C ARG A 178 -43.54 14.50 32.26
N GLU A 179 -43.90 14.95 31.06
CA GLU A 179 -45.05 15.83 30.81
C GLU A 179 -46.36 15.14 31.21
N GLU A 180 -46.56 13.88 30.81
CA GLU A 180 -47.73 13.08 31.20
C GLU A 180 -47.83 12.93 32.73
N ARG A 181 -46.71 12.72 33.42
CA ARG A 181 -46.67 12.67 34.90
C ARG A 181 -46.97 14.02 35.55
N ALA A 182 -46.48 15.12 34.98
CA ALA A 182 -46.75 16.46 35.47
C ALA A 182 -48.22 16.86 35.25
N ALA A 183 -48.81 16.48 34.12
CA ALA A 183 -50.22 16.72 33.83
C ALA A 183 -51.18 15.86 34.68
N GLN A 184 -50.73 14.72 35.20
CA GLN A 184 -51.49 13.88 36.14
C GLN A 184 -51.34 14.30 37.61
N GLN A 185 -50.44 15.23 37.94
CA GLN A 185 -50.35 15.82 39.28
C GLN A 185 -51.27 17.05 39.36
N PRO A 186 -52.25 17.12 40.28
CA PRO A 186 -53.06 18.31 40.47
C PRO A 186 -52.20 19.47 41.03
N PRO A 187 -52.52 20.74 40.74
CA PRO A 187 -51.75 21.88 41.22
C PRO A 187 -51.95 22.01 42.73
N THR A 188 -50.98 21.56 43.51
CA THR A 188 -50.88 21.98 44.91
C THR A 188 -50.13 23.30 44.95
N GLU A 189 -50.86 24.40 45.02
CA GLU A 189 -50.33 25.68 45.47
C GLU A 189 -49.95 25.57 46.95
N THR A 190 -48.68 25.73 47.29
CA THR A 190 -48.23 26.64 48.36
C THR A 190 -46.71 26.70 48.44
N GLU A 191 -46.22 27.92 48.59
CA GLU A 191 -44.84 28.26 48.91
C GLU A 191 -44.42 27.77 50.31
N ASN A 192 -43.12 27.43 50.43
CA ASN A 192 -42.26 27.45 51.62
C ASN A 192 -42.81 27.00 52.98
N ALA A 193 -42.36 25.82 53.45
CA ALA A 193 -41.73 25.66 54.76
C ALA A 193 -41.14 24.24 54.88
N GLY A 194 -39.86 24.16 55.25
CA GLY A 194 -39.16 22.89 55.42
C GLY A 194 -39.72 22.03 56.57
N LYS A 195 -39.66 20.72 56.38
CA LYS A 195 -39.42 19.75 57.47
C LYS A 195 -38.90 18.44 56.89
N GLU A 196 -37.73 18.07 57.38
CA GLU A 196 -37.07 16.79 57.15
C GLU A 196 -37.96 15.61 57.55
N SER A 197 -37.91 14.52 56.77
CA SER A 197 -37.99 13.18 57.34
C SER A 197 -37.14 12.21 56.51
N LYS A 198 -36.42 11.36 57.26
CA LYS A 198 -35.28 10.52 56.87
C LYS A 198 -35.60 9.44 55.82
N GLY A 199 -34.64 9.14 54.95
CA GLY A 199 -34.62 7.86 54.23
C GLY A 199 -33.63 7.71 53.07
N LYS A 200 -32.39 7.28 53.40
CA LYS A 200 -31.43 6.48 52.60
C LYS A 200 -30.89 6.97 51.24
N GLU A 201 -29.57 7.26 51.29
CA GLU A 201 -28.52 7.00 50.28
C GLU A 201 -28.65 7.60 48.86
N GLY A 202 -28.20 8.84 48.72
CA GLY A 202 -27.89 9.46 47.42
C GLY A 202 -26.39 9.41 47.09
N LYS A 203 -26.02 8.72 46.02
CA LYS A 203 -24.69 8.85 45.38
C LYS A 203 -24.51 10.30 44.93
N GLY A 204 -23.46 10.94 45.44
CA GLY A 204 -23.19 12.36 45.27
C GLY A 204 -23.14 12.83 43.81
N LYS A 205 -23.82 13.93 43.52
CA LYS A 205 -23.62 14.74 42.30
C LYS A 205 -22.17 15.26 42.31
N ARG A 206 -21.31 14.70 41.47
CA ARG A 206 -20.01 15.31 41.15
C ARG A 206 -20.27 16.53 40.27
N VAL A 207 -20.31 17.71 40.88
CA VAL A 207 -20.24 18.98 40.16
C VAL A 207 -18.80 19.13 39.67
N TYR A 208 -18.58 18.98 38.36
CA TYR A 208 -17.29 19.23 37.76
C TYR A 208 -17.11 20.74 37.64
N ARG A 209 -16.39 21.35 38.58
CA ARG A 209 -16.01 22.76 38.50
C ARG A 209 -14.86 22.85 37.50
N GLN A 210 -15.16 23.29 36.28
CA GLN A 210 -14.14 23.62 35.29
C GLN A 210 -13.27 24.74 35.86
N ARG A 211 -11.99 24.46 36.11
CA ARG A 211 -11.01 25.51 36.42
C ARG A 211 -10.80 26.32 35.16
N GLU A 212 -10.82 27.64 35.28
CA GLU A 212 -10.37 28.53 34.21
C GLU A 212 -8.93 28.18 33.84
N VAL A 213 -8.69 28.07 32.54
CA VAL A 213 -7.35 27.85 31.99
C VAL A 213 -6.60 29.15 32.20
N ALA A 214 -5.66 29.16 33.14
CA ALA A 214 -4.70 30.24 33.22
C ALA A 214 -3.88 30.23 31.92
N ASP A 215 -4.09 31.24 31.08
CA ASP A 215 -3.18 31.54 29.99
C ASP A 215 -1.79 31.77 30.58
N ARG A 216 -0.93 30.74 30.48
CA ARG A 216 0.52 30.89 30.67
C ARG A 216 1.09 31.65 29.48
N ALA A 217 0.67 32.90 29.35
CA ALA A 217 1.15 33.86 28.38
C ALA A 217 1.57 35.16 29.07
N HIS A 218 2.04 35.10 30.31
CA HIS A 218 2.79 36.18 30.96
C HIS A 218 3.63 35.60 32.09
N GLY A 219 4.92 35.35 31.82
CA GLY A 219 5.84 34.82 32.83
C GLY A 219 7.26 34.52 32.36
N LEU A 220 7.54 34.57 31.06
CA LEU A 220 8.89 34.33 30.51
C LEU A 220 9.25 35.33 29.39
N ALA A 221 8.81 36.58 29.52
CA ALA A 221 9.17 37.66 28.59
C ALA A 221 9.31 38.99 29.35
N ALA A 222 10.31 39.11 30.24
CA ALA A 222 10.82 40.38 30.77
C ALA A 222 12.12 40.23 31.59
N LYS A 223 13.04 39.36 31.16
CA LYS A 223 14.46 39.49 31.50
C LYS A 223 15.22 39.37 30.18
N GLY A 224 15.58 40.53 29.63
CA GLY A 224 16.21 40.66 28.32
C GLY A 224 17.55 39.95 28.26
N MET A 225 17.86 39.39 27.10
CA MET A 225 19.14 38.72 26.81
C MET A 225 20.32 39.71 26.77
N ASP A 226 20.09 41.03 26.84
CA ASP A 226 21.11 42.07 26.97
C ASP A 226 21.84 42.05 28.33
N ASP A 227 21.19 41.60 29.41
CA ASP A 227 21.78 41.61 30.76
C ASP A 227 22.73 40.42 31.00
N VAL A 228 22.77 39.45 30.08
CA VAL A 228 23.60 38.24 30.17
C VAL A 228 24.87 38.35 29.32
N LEU A 229 24.93 39.30 28.37
CA LEU A 229 26.10 39.51 27.50
C LEU A 229 27.12 40.50 28.07
N GLY A 230 26.77 41.28 29.10
CA GLY A 230 27.67 42.23 29.76
C GLY A 230 28.55 41.63 30.87
N SER A 231 28.35 40.37 31.26
CA SER A 231 29.10 39.75 32.38
C SER A 231 30.13 38.71 31.93
N LEU A 232 30.50 38.68 30.65
CA LEU A 232 31.46 37.70 30.12
C LEU A 232 32.52 38.28 29.15
N PHE A 233 32.76 39.59 29.19
CA PHE A 233 33.95 40.27 28.65
C PHE A 233 34.34 41.44 29.56
#